data_AF-A0A828Z7G8-F1
#
_entry.id   AF-A0A828Z7G8-F1
#
_cell.length_a   1.000
_cell.length_b   1.000
_cell.length_c   1.000
_cell.angle_alpha   90.00
_cell.angle_beta   90.00
_cell.angle_gamma   90.00
#
_symmetry.space_group_name_H-M   'P 1'
#
loop_
_entity.id
_entity.type
_entity.pdbx_description
1 polymer ?
#
loop_
_entity_poly.entity_id
_entity_poly.type
_entity_poly.pdbx_seq_one_letter_code
_entity_poly.pdbx_strand_id
1 'polypeptide(L)'
;MLNKVADLKKQLRIQAESLDLSDERDGDSPSAYEDYLESAAMLARVRMFYWEVTIPDEGPFRPALLTAEVLLIKAEIIEEFGFNDGFDPEEVSTGGGEGTRVKHSRMSAEERGEIAEGFRNKAYFLLFGKQPSESPGVV
;
A
#
# COMPACT_ATOMS: atom_id res chain seq x y z
N MET A 1 14.25 0.61 3.24
CA MET A 1 13.09 1.51 3.33
C MET A 1 13.58 2.95 3.24
N LEU A 2 12.87 3.80 2.51
CA LEU A 2 13.22 5.21 2.27
C LEU A 2 12.63 6.11 3.36
N ASN A 3 11.39 5.87 3.74
CA ASN A 3 10.73 6.50 4.88
C ASN A 3 11.17 5.82 6.18
N LYS A 4 11.09 6.53 7.31
CA LYS A 4 11.18 5.90 8.64
C LYS A 4 9.85 5.21 8.95
N VAL A 5 9.89 4.13 9.73
CA VAL A 5 8.68 3.37 10.13
C VAL A 5 7.60 4.29 10.71
N ALA A 6 7.97 5.18 11.62
CA ALA A 6 7.04 6.13 12.23
C ALA A 6 6.37 7.08 11.22
N ASP A 7 7.08 7.45 10.15
CA ASP A 7 6.54 8.32 9.11
C ASP A 7 5.66 7.55 8.13
N LEU A 8 5.97 6.27 7.86
CA LEU A 8 5.09 5.39 7.10
C LEU A 8 3.76 5.18 7.81
N LYS A 9 3.76 4.83 9.10
CA LYS A 9 2.53 4.63 9.88
C LYS A 9 1.60 5.85 9.78
N LYS A 10 2.16 7.07 9.86
CA LYS A 10 1.40 8.33 9.71
C LYS A 10 0.85 8.55 8.29
N GLN A 11 1.62 8.21 7.27
CA GLN A 11 1.24 8.43 5.86
C GLN A 11 0.25 7.37 5.35
N LEU A 12 0.39 6.12 5.83
CA LEU A 12 -0.50 5.03 5.50
C LEU A 12 -1.88 5.25 6.13
N ARG A 13 -1.92 5.72 7.39
CA ARG A 13 -3.16 5.87 8.19
C ARG A 13 -3.93 4.58 8.38
N ILE A 14 -3.22 3.44 8.39
CA ILE A 14 -3.78 2.10 8.59
C ILE A 14 -3.34 1.62 9.96
N GLN A 15 -4.29 1.16 10.78
CA GLN A 15 -3.98 0.61 12.10
C GLN A 15 -3.57 -0.85 11.97
N ALA A 16 -2.59 -1.31 12.75
CA ALA A 16 -2.12 -2.70 12.71
C ALA A 16 -3.26 -3.73 12.93
N GLU A 17 -4.16 -3.42 13.86
CA GLU A 17 -5.32 -4.25 14.18
C GLU A 17 -6.26 -4.46 13.00
N SER A 18 -6.35 -3.49 12.07
CA SER A 18 -7.16 -3.63 10.85
C SER A 18 -6.58 -4.64 9.85
N LEU A 19 -5.32 -5.02 10.04
CA LEU A 19 -4.61 -6.02 9.25
C LEU A 19 -4.44 -7.35 10.03
N ASP A 20 -5.09 -7.49 11.18
CA ASP A 20 -4.89 -8.61 12.12
C ASP A 20 -3.41 -8.74 12.60
N LEU A 21 -2.68 -7.62 12.69
CA LEU A 21 -1.29 -7.56 13.15
C LEU A 21 -1.16 -6.83 14.50
N SER A 22 -0.17 -7.24 15.30
CA SER A 22 0.21 -6.51 16.51
C SER A 22 1.14 -5.34 16.18
N ASP A 23 0.88 -4.18 16.80
CA ASP A 23 1.84 -3.07 16.81
C ASP A 23 2.70 -2.98 18.08
N GLU A 24 2.59 -3.97 18.97
CA GLU A 24 3.38 -4.02 20.20
C GLU A 24 4.79 -4.56 19.90
N ARG A 25 5.80 -3.82 20.36
CA ARG A 25 7.20 -4.23 20.27
C ARG A 25 7.59 -5.04 21.50
N ASP A 26 8.40 -6.08 21.31
CA ASP A 26 9.05 -6.81 22.40
C ASP A 26 10.49 -6.34 22.56
N GLY A 27 10.69 -5.41 23.50
CA GLY A 27 11.98 -4.74 23.71
C GLY A 27 12.42 -3.96 22.47
N ASP A 28 13.61 -4.29 21.97
CA ASP A 28 14.18 -3.67 20.77
C ASP A 28 13.67 -4.29 19.46
N SER A 29 12.97 -5.43 19.54
CA SER A 29 12.45 -6.12 18.36
C SER A 29 11.34 -5.30 17.68
N PRO A 30 11.25 -5.31 16.34
CA PRO A 30 10.12 -4.75 15.62
C PRO A 30 8.81 -5.47 16.00
N SER A 31 7.68 -4.75 15.91
CA SER A 31 6.36 -5.37 16.01
C SER A 31 6.03 -6.14 14.73
N ALA A 32 5.02 -7.01 14.76
CA ALA A 32 4.56 -7.72 13.56
C ALA A 32 4.12 -6.76 12.44
N TYR A 33 3.54 -5.62 12.81
CA TYR A 33 3.20 -4.57 11.85
C TYR A 33 4.45 -3.90 11.27
N GLU A 34 5.46 -3.62 12.09
CA GLU A 34 6.72 -3.03 11.62
C GLU A 34 7.48 -3.97 10.69
N ASP A 35 7.56 -5.26 11.03
CA ASP A 35 8.16 -6.30 10.16
C ASP A 35 7.47 -6.39 8.80
N TYR A 36 6.13 -6.32 8.81
CA TYR A 36 5.36 -6.29 7.57
C TYR A 36 5.67 -5.04 6.74
N LEU A 37 5.70 -3.85 7.36
CA LEU A 37 6.02 -2.60 6.66
C LEU A 37 7.43 -2.62 6.07
N GLU A 38 8.41 -3.18 6.78
CA GLU A 38 9.77 -3.34 6.28
C GLU A 38 9.82 -4.29 5.06
N SER A 39 9.09 -5.40 5.12
CA SER A 39 8.97 -6.35 4.02
C SER A 39 8.30 -5.72 2.79
N ALA A 40 7.18 -5.01 2.99
CA ALA A 40 6.48 -4.29 1.93
C ALA A 40 7.35 -3.18 1.32
N ALA A 41 8.12 -2.46 2.14
CA ALA A 41 9.08 -1.47 1.66
C ALA A 41 10.22 -2.08 0.84
N MET A 42 10.66 -3.30 1.18
CA MET A 42 11.63 -4.04 0.38
C MET A 42 11.05 -4.39 -1.01
N LEU A 43 9.81 -4.87 -1.06
CA LEU A 43 9.10 -5.14 -2.32
C LEU A 43 8.92 -3.87 -3.15
N ALA A 44 8.57 -2.75 -2.51
CA ALA A 44 8.49 -1.46 -3.16
C ALA A 44 9.85 -1.05 -3.79
N ARG A 45 10.95 -1.25 -3.06
CA ARG A 45 12.30 -0.94 -3.56
C ARG A 45 12.70 -1.83 -4.73
N VAL A 46 12.41 -3.14 -4.66
CA VAL A 46 12.65 -4.09 -5.75
C VAL A 46 11.87 -3.67 -7.00
N ARG A 47 10.60 -3.28 -6.84
CA ARG A 47 9.78 -2.79 -7.96
C ARG A 47 10.33 -1.52 -8.58
N MET A 48 10.71 -0.53 -7.77
CA MET A 48 11.37 0.68 -8.27
C MET A 48 12.68 0.38 -9.00
N PHE A 49 13.45 -0.60 -8.52
CA PHE A 49 14.66 -1.06 -9.21
C PHE A 49 14.34 -1.65 -10.60
N TYR A 50 13.31 -2.49 -10.72
CA TYR A 50 12.86 -3.00 -12.03
C TYR A 50 12.30 -1.92 -12.96
N TRP A 51 11.83 -0.81 -12.41
CA TRP A 51 11.47 0.38 -13.19
C TRP A 51 12.66 1.27 -13.53
N GLU A 52 13.89 0.85 -13.23
CA GLU A 52 15.12 1.60 -13.47
C GLU A 52 15.18 2.93 -12.71
N VAL A 53 14.49 3.03 -11.57
CA VAL A 53 14.55 4.20 -10.70
C VAL A 53 15.91 4.24 -9.99
N THR A 54 16.67 5.31 -10.22
CA THR A 54 17.89 5.57 -9.44
C THR A 54 17.52 6.09 -8.05
N ILE A 55 17.79 5.26 -7.04
CA ILE A 55 17.61 5.59 -5.62
C ILE A 55 19.01 5.84 -5.03
N PRO A 56 19.29 7.04 -4.48
CA PRO A 56 20.54 7.30 -3.76
C PRO A 56 20.74 6.32 -2.60
N ASP A 57 21.99 6.03 -2.25
CA ASP A 57 22.29 5.16 -1.10
C ASP A 57 21.95 5.82 0.24
N GLU A 58 22.08 7.15 0.30
CA GLU A 58 21.83 7.96 1.50
C GLU A 58 20.89 9.14 1.23
N GLY A 59 20.19 9.57 2.28
CA GLY A 59 19.24 10.68 2.22
C GLY A 59 19.90 12.07 2.29
N PRO A 60 19.10 13.15 2.12
CA PRO A 60 17.63 13.15 2.04
C PRO A 60 17.11 12.69 0.67
N PHE A 61 16.06 11.87 0.68
CA PHE A 61 15.42 11.38 -0.54
C PHE A 61 14.44 12.41 -1.12
N ARG A 62 14.28 12.38 -2.45
CA ARG A 62 13.30 13.22 -3.15
C ARG A 62 11.88 12.89 -2.66
N PRO A 63 10.99 13.89 -2.47
CA PRO A 63 9.60 13.65 -2.04
C PRO A 63 8.86 12.63 -2.92
N ALA A 64 9.08 12.67 -4.23
CA ALA A 64 8.49 11.71 -5.17
C ALA A 64 8.87 10.25 -4.85
N LEU A 65 10.11 9.98 -4.42
CA LEU A 65 10.55 8.63 -4.02
C LEU A 65 9.88 8.19 -2.72
N LEU A 66 9.79 9.10 -1.75
CA LEU A 66 9.15 8.83 -0.46
C LEU A 66 7.66 8.52 -0.64
N THR A 67 6.96 9.32 -1.44
CA THR A 67 5.54 9.11 -1.75
C THR A 67 5.32 7.87 -2.62
N ALA A 68 6.20 7.58 -3.57
CA ALA A 68 6.11 6.36 -4.36
C ALA A 68 6.25 5.11 -3.48
N GLU A 69 7.14 5.12 -2.48
CA GLU A 69 7.24 4.00 -1.52
C GLU A 69 5.93 3.80 -0.76
N VAL A 70 5.32 4.87 -0.27
CA VAL A 70 4.01 4.79 0.43
C VAL A 70 2.93 4.20 -0.48
N LEU A 71 2.83 4.67 -1.72
CA LEU A 71 1.84 4.16 -2.68
C LEU A 71 2.05 2.67 -2.98
N LEU A 72 3.30 2.24 -3.12
CA LEU A 72 3.62 0.83 -3.34
C LEU A 72 3.31 -0.04 -2.12
N ILE A 73 3.60 0.43 -0.91
CA ILE A 73 3.23 -0.28 0.32
C ILE A 73 1.70 -0.39 0.44
N LYS A 74 0.95 0.66 0.08
CA LYS A 74 -0.53 0.57 0.03
C LYS A 74 -1.00 -0.51 -0.94
N ALA A 75 -0.37 -0.64 -2.11
CA ALA A 75 -0.68 -1.70 -3.05
C ALA A 75 -0.48 -3.10 -2.44
N GLU A 76 0.65 -3.33 -1.75
CA GLU A 76 0.92 -4.62 -1.08
C GLU A 76 -0.09 -4.91 0.05
N ILE A 77 -0.49 -3.89 0.82
CA ILE A 77 -1.51 -4.04 1.87
C ILE A 77 -2.86 -4.45 1.27
N ILE A 78 -3.23 -3.86 0.13
CA ILE A 78 -4.50 -4.16 -0.56
C ILE A 78 -4.49 -5.58 -1.13
N GLU A 79 -3.40 -6.01 -1.76
CA GLU A 79 -3.30 -7.37 -2.30
C GLU A 79 -3.38 -8.41 -1.18
N GLU A 80 -2.58 -8.23 -0.11
CA GLU A 80 -2.48 -9.20 0.98
C GLU A 80 -3.73 -9.23 1.85
N PHE A 81 -4.17 -8.06 2.35
CA PHE A 81 -5.23 -7.98 3.35
C PHE A 81 -6.61 -7.60 2.78
N GLY A 82 -6.67 -7.07 1.56
CA GLY A 82 -7.92 -6.58 0.97
C GLY A 82 -8.46 -5.32 1.66
N PHE A 83 -7.57 -4.51 2.24
CA PHE A 83 -7.93 -3.27 2.93
C PHE A 83 -8.08 -2.12 1.93
N ASN A 84 -9.28 -1.55 1.77
CA ASN A 84 -9.49 -0.35 0.96
C ASN A 84 -9.66 0.87 1.86
N ASP A 85 -8.78 1.85 1.70
CA ASP A 85 -8.80 3.16 2.38
C ASP A 85 -10.10 3.96 2.13
N GLY A 86 -10.88 3.58 1.10
CA GLY A 86 -12.20 4.13 0.78
C GLY A 86 -13.40 3.37 1.34
N PHE A 87 -13.19 2.30 2.13
CA PHE A 87 -14.27 1.59 2.78
C PHE A 87 -14.42 2.10 4.22
N ASP A 88 -15.13 3.23 4.36
CA ASP A 88 -15.64 3.65 5.66
C ASP A 88 -16.85 2.78 6.00
N PRO A 89 -16.80 1.92 7.04
CA PRO A 89 -17.96 1.12 7.45
C PRO A 89 -19.17 1.98 7.84
N GLU A 90 -19.01 3.30 8.06
CA GLU A 90 -20.12 4.21 8.30
C GLU A 90 -20.81 4.76 7.01
N GLU A 91 -20.20 4.67 5.82
CA GLU A 91 -20.79 5.19 4.58
C GLU A 91 -21.86 4.27 3.96
N VAL A 92 -22.05 3.05 4.46
CA VAL A 92 -23.17 2.18 4.08
C VAL A 92 -24.34 2.36 5.07
N SER A 93 -24.79 3.60 5.26
CA SER A 93 -26.03 3.88 6.01
C SER A 93 -26.85 5.03 5.42
N THR A 94 -26.96 5.07 4.10
CA THR A 94 -27.98 5.87 3.40
C THR A 94 -28.64 5.07 2.28
N GLY A 95 -29.30 3.98 2.67
CA GLY A 95 -30.20 3.21 1.82
C GLY A 95 -31.11 2.39 2.73
N GLY A 96 -32.34 2.84 2.90
CA GLY A 96 -33.17 2.50 4.04
C GLY A 96 -33.60 1.05 4.19
N GLY A 97 -34.13 0.76 5.38
CA GLY A 97 -35.04 -0.35 5.65
C GLY A 97 -34.40 -1.72 5.75
N GLU A 98 -34.51 -2.31 6.93
CA GLU A 98 -34.15 -3.69 7.28
C GLU A 98 -32.65 -4.00 7.39
N GLY A 99 -32.28 -4.36 8.62
CA GLY A 99 -30.91 -4.66 9.05
C GLY A 99 -30.28 -5.75 8.19
N THR A 100 -29.52 -5.31 7.20
CA THR A 100 -28.59 -6.17 6.50
C THR A 100 -27.31 -6.14 7.31
N ARG A 101 -27.04 -7.20 8.07
CA ARG A 101 -25.69 -7.49 8.57
C ARG A 101 -24.81 -7.57 7.33
N VAL A 102 -24.09 -6.49 7.02
CA VAL A 102 -23.07 -6.49 5.98
C VAL A 102 -21.98 -7.43 6.49
N LYS A 103 -22.04 -8.69 6.06
CA LYS A 103 -20.88 -9.58 6.16
C LYS A 103 -19.75 -8.83 5.49
N HIS A 104 -18.63 -8.67 6.20
CA HIS A 104 -17.33 -8.31 5.63
C HIS A 104 -17.10 -9.17 4.37
N SER A 105 -17.54 -8.70 3.21
CA SER A 105 -17.21 -9.36 1.96
C SER A 105 -15.80 -8.88 1.69
N ARG A 106 -14.83 -9.65 2.20
CA ARG A 106 -13.41 -9.47 1.85
C ARG A 106 -13.37 -9.31 0.34
N MET A 107 -12.80 -8.21 -0.15
CA MET A 107 -12.67 -7.93 -1.58
C MET A 107 -12.17 -9.17 -2.31
N SER A 108 -12.72 -9.46 -3.49
CA SER A 108 -12.25 -10.54 -4.33
C SER A 108 -10.78 -10.30 -4.75
N ALA A 109 -10.08 -11.36 -5.11
CA ALA A 109 -8.68 -11.25 -5.55
C ALA A 109 -8.53 -10.33 -6.79
N GLU A 110 -9.53 -10.33 -7.67
CA GLU A 110 -9.58 -9.47 -8.86
C GLU A 110 -9.71 -7.99 -8.47
N GLU A 111 -10.69 -7.64 -7.62
CA GLU A 111 -10.89 -6.27 -7.12
C GLU A 111 -9.66 -5.74 -6.38
N ARG A 112 -8.99 -6.60 -5.60
CA ARG A 112 -7.72 -6.24 -4.93
C ARG A 112 -6.62 -5.93 -5.94
N GLY A 113 -6.47 -6.79 -6.95
CA GLY A 113 -5.48 -6.63 -8.00
C GLY A 113 -5.67 -5.32 -8.77
N GLU A 114 -6.90 -5.00 -9.15
CA GLU A 114 -7.22 -3.74 -9.85
C GLU A 114 -6.88 -2.51 -9.02
N ILE A 115 -7.26 -2.49 -7.74
CA ILE A 115 -7.00 -1.35 -6.86
C ILE A 115 -5.50 -1.22 -6.57
N ALA A 116 -4.81 -2.33 -6.29
CA ALA A 116 -3.38 -2.35 -6.08
C ALA A 116 -2.61 -1.86 -7.32
N GLU A 117 -3.03 -2.27 -8.52
CA GLU A 117 -2.46 -1.80 -9.78
C GLU A 117 -2.72 -0.30 -9.97
N GLY A 118 -3.87 0.21 -9.56
CA GLY A 118 -4.14 1.65 -9.50
C GLY A 118 -3.12 2.42 -8.65
N PHE A 119 -2.71 1.89 -7.50
CA PHE A 119 -1.66 2.48 -6.67
C PHE A 119 -0.27 2.38 -7.32
N ARG A 120 0.04 1.25 -7.96
CA ARG A 120 1.30 1.05 -8.70
C ARG A 120 1.42 2.02 -9.88
N ASN A 121 0.35 2.21 -10.65
CA ASN A 121 0.28 3.16 -11.76
C ASN A 121 0.44 4.61 -11.29
N LYS A 122 -0.18 4.97 -10.16
CA LYS A 122 0.02 6.30 -9.53
C LYS A 122 1.49 6.51 -9.11
N ALA A 123 2.13 5.50 -8.51
CA ALA A 123 3.54 5.56 -8.14
C ALA A 123 4.44 5.70 -9.38
N TYR A 124 4.17 4.92 -10.43
CA TYR A 124 4.90 5.01 -11.70
C TYR A 124 4.75 6.40 -12.33
N PHE A 125 3.52 6.90 -12.45
CA PHE A 125 3.25 8.24 -12.97
C PHE A 125 3.97 9.32 -12.16
N LEU A 126 3.98 9.22 -10.82
CA LEU A 126 4.68 10.16 -9.96
C LEU A 126 6.19 10.20 -10.24
N LEU A 127 6.80 9.04 -10.53
CA LEU A 127 8.24 8.93 -10.76
C LEU A 127 8.66 9.32 -12.19
N PHE A 128 7.81 9.07 -13.18
CA PHE A 128 8.17 9.21 -14.60
C PHE A 128 7.37 10.26 -15.38
N GLY A 129 6.29 10.80 -14.80
CA GLY A 129 5.40 11.77 -15.45
C GLY A 129 4.55 11.19 -16.58
N LYS A 130 4.48 9.86 -16.70
CA LYS A 130 3.73 9.13 -17.74
C LYS A 130 3.13 7.85 -17.17
N GLN A 131 2.04 7.36 -17.76
CA GLN A 131 1.51 6.04 -17.43
C GLN A 131 2.49 4.96 -17.92
N PRO A 132 2.56 3.80 -17.23
CA PRO A 132 3.26 2.66 -17.79
C PRO A 132 2.61 2.30 -19.12
N SER A 133 3.41 2.06 -20.16
CA SER A 133 2.89 1.69 -21.48
C SER A 133 2.18 0.34 -21.36
N GLU A 134 0.92 0.25 -21.77
CA GLU A 134 0.25 -1.03 -21.96
C GLU A 134 0.98 -1.81 -23.08
N SER A 135 1.77 -2.80 -22.66
CA SER A 135 2.28 -3.95 -23.44
C SER A 135 3.37 -3.70 -24.50
N PRO A 136 4.17 -4.72 -24.83
CA PRO A 136 4.26 -5.16 -26.22
C PRO A 136 3.12 -6.13 -26.47
N GLY A 137 2.20 -5.76 -27.36
CA GLY A 137 1.28 -6.74 -27.95
C GLY A 137 2.09 -7.95 -28.43
N VAL A 138 1.58 -9.14 -28.17
CA VAL A 138 2.02 -10.35 -28.84
C VAL A 138 1.85 -10.11 -30.34
N VAL A 139 2.96 -9.98 -31.06
CA VAL A 139 3.03 -10.12 -32.52
C VAL A 139 3.10 -11.59 -32.88
#